data_AF-A0A7J3QD66-F1
#
_entry.id   AF-A0A7J3QD66-F1
#
_cell.length_a   1.000
_cell.length_b   1.000
_cell.length_c   1.000
_cell.angle_alpha   90.00
_cell.angle_beta   90.00
_cell.angle_gamma   90.00
#
_symmetry.space_group_name_H-M   'P 1'
#
loop_
_entity.id
_entity.type
_entity.pdbx_description
1 polymer ?
#
loop_
_entity_poly.entity_id
_entity_poly.type
_entity_poly.pdbx_seq_one_letter_code
_entity_poly.pdbx_strand_id
1 'polypeptide(L)'
;MLKIVVVGIEGEINMGFIVRLCKNFNVDELAIVKPQINPWSEEVKRFAANGIDYLYSGRVKVYETLDEALKNIGISACTSGVVSIDGIDILRRAIELSEFADIATRYSDIAVVFGRESVGLTRDEISKCDLLVH
;
A
#
# COMPACT_ATOMS: atom_id res chain seq x y z
N MET A 1 -4.47 -13.62 2.85
CA MET A 1 -4.38 -12.67 1.75
C MET A 1 -3.61 -11.44 2.23
N LEU A 2 -2.50 -11.12 1.57
CA LEU A 2 -1.76 -9.89 1.76
C LEU A 2 -1.99 -8.96 0.55
N LYS A 3 -2.56 -7.78 0.82
CA LYS A 3 -2.79 -6.73 -0.16
C LYS A 3 -1.85 -5.56 0.08
N ILE A 4 -1.12 -5.15 -0.95
CA ILE A 4 -0.37 -3.89 -0.94
C ILE A 4 -1.22 -2.84 -1.63
N VAL A 5 -1.52 -1.75 -0.94
CA VAL A 5 -2.32 -0.64 -1.47
C VAL A 5 -1.40 0.56 -1.66
N VAL A 6 -1.39 1.14 -2.85
CA VAL A 6 -0.56 2.30 -3.19
C VAL A 6 -1.46 3.42 -3.67
N VAL A 7 -1.49 4.53 -2.91
CA VAL A 7 -2.38 5.64 -3.17
C VAL A 7 -1.66 6.76 -3.89
N GLY A 8 -2.13 7.09 -5.08
CA GLY A 8 -1.68 8.25 -5.84
C GLY A 8 -0.27 8.14 -6.41
N ILE A 9 0.25 6.93 -6.67
CA ILE A 9 1.61 6.70 -7.16
C ILE A 9 2.00 7.69 -8.28
N GLU A 10 3.15 8.34 -8.11
CA GLU A 10 3.62 9.45 -8.96
C GLU A 10 4.79 9.03 -9.86
N GLY A 11 5.59 8.04 -9.46
CA GLY A 11 6.77 7.60 -10.20
C GLY A 11 6.59 6.25 -10.90
N GLU A 12 6.81 6.21 -12.22
CA GLU A 12 6.78 4.97 -13.02
C GLU A 12 7.88 3.98 -12.59
N ILE A 13 9.07 4.49 -12.25
CA ILE A 13 10.19 3.69 -11.73
C ILE A 13 9.83 3.01 -10.41
N ASN A 14 9.25 3.75 -9.47
CA ASN A 14 8.82 3.23 -8.18
C ASN A 14 7.71 2.19 -8.34
N MET A 15 6.75 2.45 -9.23
CA MET A 15 5.71 1.48 -9.58
C MET A 15 6.32 0.16 -10.07
N GLY A 16 7.35 0.22 -10.93
CA GLY A 16 8.08 -0.97 -11.38
C GLY A 16 8.73 -1.74 -10.22
N PHE A 17 9.39 -1.04 -9.29
CA PHE A 17 9.97 -1.67 -8.11
C PHE A 17 8.92 -2.30 -7.19
N ILE A 18 7.76 -1.66 -7.01
CA ILE A 18 6.65 -2.20 -6.22
C ILE A 18 6.11 -3.48 -6.84
N VAL A 19 5.93 -3.52 -8.17
CA VAL A 19 5.54 -4.76 -8.88
C VAL A 19 6.54 -5.88 -8.63
N ARG A 20 7.85 -5.58 -8.74
CA ARG A 20 8.91 -6.56 -8.49
C ARG A 20 8.91 -7.06 -7.05
N LEU A 21 8.68 -6.17 -6.08
CA LEU A 21 8.53 -6.51 -4.67
C LEU A 21 7.34 -7.47 -4.49
N CYS A 22 6.18 -7.13 -5.06
CA CYS A 22 4.98 -7.95 -4.94
C CYS A 22 5.20 -9.37 -5.46
N LYS A 23 5.91 -9.52 -6.58
CA LYS A 23 6.33 -10.82 -7.10
C LYS A 23 7.22 -11.58 -6.11
N ASN A 24 8.25 -10.93 -5.59
CA ASN A 24 9.27 -11.55 -4.74
C ASN A 24 8.74 -12.03 -3.39
N PHE A 25 7.76 -11.31 -2.82
CA PHE A 25 7.20 -11.59 -1.50
C PHE A 25 5.81 -12.22 -1.57
N ASN A 26 5.41 -12.76 -2.73
CA ASN A 26 4.15 -13.47 -2.92
C ASN A 26 2.92 -12.65 -2.46
N VAL A 27 2.91 -11.35 -2.75
CA VAL A 27 1.75 -10.50 -2.49
C VAL A 27 0.56 -11.04 -3.28
N ASP A 28 -0.62 -11.09 -2.66
CA ASP A 28 -1.81 -11.65 -3.30
C ASP A 28 -2.48 -10.63 -4.23
N GLU A 29 -2.44 -9.34 -3.86
CA GLU A 29 -2.98 -8.25 -4.67
C GLU A 29 -2.16 -6.96 -4.50
N LEU A 30 -1.85 -6.29 -5.62
CA LEU A 30 -1.38 -4.92 -5.65
C LEU A 30 -2.53 -4.02 -6.10
N ALA A 31 -3.08 -3.26 -5.16
CA ALA A 31 -4.16 -2.31 -5.38
C ALA A 31 -3.60 -0.90 -5.59
N ILE A 32 -3.84 -0.33 -6.76
CA ILE A 32 -3.36 0.99 -7.14
C ILE A 32 -4.55 1.96 -7.09
N VAL A 33 -4.52 2.93 -6.19
CA VAL A 33 -5.64 3.86 -6.00
C VAL A 33 -5.30 5.19 -6.68
N LYS A 34 -6.12 5.62 -7.65
CA LYS A 34 -5.96 6.90 -8.37
C LYS A 34 -4.51 7.21 -8.80
N PRO A 35 -3.84 6.33 -9.57
CA PRO A 35 -2.45 6.58 -9.98
C PRO A 35 -2.34 7.88 -10.78
N GLN A 36 -1.22 8.60 -10.61
CA GLN A 36 -0.91 9.80 -11.40
C GLN A 36 -0.10 9.47 -12.67
N ILE A 37 0.29 8.21 -12.81
CA ILE A 37 1.01 7.64 -13.95
C ILE A 37 0.19 6.52 -14.60
N ASN A 38 0.65 6.02 -15.75
CA ASN A 38 0.11 4.80 -16.35
C ASN A 38 0.80 3.56 -15.72
N PRO A 39 0.11 2.71 -14.95
CA PRO A 39 0.73 1.54 -14.32
C PRO A 39 1.26 0.49 -15.30
N TRP A 40 0.88 0.58 -16.58
CA TRP A 40 1.35 -0.29 -17.66
C TRP A 40 2.25 0.44 -18.66
N SER A 41 2.92 1.53 -18.26
CA SER A 41 3.92 2.18 -19.09
C SER A 41 5.11 1.26 -19.38
N GLU A 42 5.85 1.54 -20.46
CA GLU A 42 7.08 0.80 -20.77
C GLU A 42 8.17 0.99 -19.69
N GLU A 43 8.19 2.13 -19.01
CA GLU A 43 9.13 2.36 -17.91
C GLU A 43 8.78 1.48 -16.70
N VAL A 44 7.50 1.38 -16.32
CA VAL A 44 7.05 0.46 -15.26
C VAL A 44 7.48 -0.98 -15.59
N LYS A 45 7.24 -1.43 -16.82
CA LYS A 45 7.62 -2.79 -17.28
C LYS A 45 9.13 -3.01 -17.19
N ARG A 46 9.92 -2.02 -17.61
CA ARG A 46 11.39 -2.08 -17.57
C ARG A 46 11.89 -2.27 -16.14
N PHE A 47 11.33 -1.54 -15.17
CA PHE A 47 11.77 -1.60 -13.77
C PHE A 47 11.14 -2.74 -12.97
N ALA A 48 9.99 -3.27 -13.40
CA ALA A 48 9.43 -4.52 -12.87
C ALA A 48 10.37 -5.71 -13.10
N ALA A 49 11.17 -5.69 -14.19
CA ALA A 49 12.15 -6.72 -14.53
C ALA A 49 11.52 -8.13 -14.46
N ASN A 50 12.07 -9.03 -13.64
CA ASN A 50 11.55 -10.39 -13.45
C ASN A 50 10.16 -10.45 -12.79
N GLY A 51 9.61 -9.33 -12.31
CA GLY A 51 8.26 -9.22 -11.76
C GLY A 51 7.19 -8.85 -12.80
N ILE A 52 7.55 -8.72 -14.08
CA ILE A 52 6.58 -8.36 -15.13
C ILE A 52 5.41 -9.35 -15.25
N ASP A 53 5.64 -10.62 -14.94
CA ASP A 53 4.58 -11.64 -14.92
C ASP A 53 3.50 -11.34 -13.86
N TYR A 54 3.90 -10.76 -12.72
CA TYR A 54 2.97 -10.30 -11.70
C TYR A 54 2.08 -9.17 -12.21
N LEU A 55 2.62 -8.23 -12.98
CA LEU A 55 1.88 -7.11 -13.58
C LEU A 55 0.71 -7.59 -14.47
N TYR A 56 0.87 -8.74 -15.13
CA TYR A 56 -0.14 -9.32 -16.02
C TYR A 56 -0.91 -10.50 -15.40
N SER A 57 -0.64 -10.84 -14.13
CA SER A 57 -1.25 -12.00 -13.45
C SER A 57 -2.73 -11.82 -13.08
N GLY A 58 -3.29 -10.62 -13.28
CA GLY A 58 -4.62 -10.24 -12.77
C GLY A 58 -4.63 -9.84 -11.29
N ARG A 59 -3.47 -9.88 -10.61
CA ARG A 59 -3.29 -9.43 -9.21
C ARG A 59 -3.01 -7.95 -9.06
N VAL A 60 -2.71 -7.25 -10.15
CA VAL A 60 -2.59 -5.78 -10.16
C VAL A 60 -3.91 -5.19 -10.58
N LYS A 61 -4.52 -4.37 -9.71
CA LYS A 61 -5.85 -3.78 -9.92
C LYS A 61 -5.81 -2.29 -9.64
N VAL A 62 -6.53 -1.52 -10.46
CA VAL A 62 -6.72 -0.08 -10.25
C VAL A 62 -8.08 0.16 -9.60
N TYR A 63 -8.10 1.05 -8.61
CA TYR A 63 -9.28 1.44 -7.86
C TYR A 63 -9.45 2.96 -7.89
N GLU A 64 -10.70 3.41 -7.85
CA GLU A 64 -11.02 4.84 -7.82
C GLU A 64 -10.93 5.39 -6.40
N THR A 65 -11.12 4.59 -5.36
CA THR A 65 -11.03 5.07 -3.98
C THR A 65 -10.27 4.11 -3.07
N LEU A 66 -9.74 4.65 -1.97
CA LEU A 66 -9.09 3.82 -0.94
C LEU A 66 -10.12 2.88 -0.28
N ASP A 67 -11.35 3.36 -0.06
CA ASP A 67 -12.45 2.56 0.49
C ASP A 67 -12.75 1.32 -0.36
N GLU A 68 -12.74 1.45 -1.69
CA GLU A 68 -12.89 0.30 -2.60
C GLU A 68 -11.73 -0.69 -2.50
N ALA A 69 -10.50 -0.18 -2.44
CA ALA A 69 -9.32 -1.02 -2.31
C ALA A 69 -9.27 -1.78 -0.96
N LEU A 70 -9.83 -1.19 0.10
CA LEU A 70 -9.89 -1.76 1.45
C LEU A 70 -11.14 -2.60 1.74
N LYS A 71 -12.05 -2.78 0.76
CA LYS A 71 -13.19 -3.69 0.94
C LYS A 71 -12.74 -5.10 1.31
N ASN A 72 -13.44 -5.68 2.31
CA ASN A 72 -13.20 -7.03 2.84
C ASN A 72 -11.79 -7.25 3.42
N ILE A 73 -11.10 -6.19 3.83
CA ILE A 73 -9.87 -6.30 4.61
C ILE A 73 -10.24 -6.46 6.08
N GLY A 74 -9.62 -7.44 6.75
CA GLY A 74 -9.81 -7.70 8.17
C GLY A 74 -8.96 -6.78 9.05
N ILE A 75 -7.76 -6.41 8.57
CA ILE A 75 -6.93 -5.39 9.21
C ILE A 75 -6.06 -4.64 8.21
N SER A 76 -5.94 -3.33 8.40
CA SER A 76 -5.22 -2.41 7.53
C SER A 76 -4.24 -1.54 8.31
N ALA A 77 -3.06 -1.34 7.74
CA ALA A 77 -2.03 -0.45 8.27
C ALA A 77 -1.66 0.62 7.26
N CYS A 78 -1.84 1.89 7.64
CA CYS A 78 -1.31 3.03 6.90
C CYS A 78 0.13 3.28 7.35
N THR A 79 1.07 3.49 6.42
CA THR A 79 2.47 3.81 6.74
C THR A 79 2.69 5.31 6.77
N SER A 80 3.47 5.82 7.73
CA SER A 80 3.86 7.24 7.79
C SER A 80 5.29 7.42 8.25
N GLY A 81 6.06 8.25 7.53
CA GLY A 81 7.37 8.73 7.98
C GLY A 81 7.28 9.84 9.03
N VAL A 82 6.07 10.35 9.31
CA VAL A 82 5.82 11.38 10.32
C VAL A 82 4.90 10.79 11.38
N VAL A 83 5.47 10.50 12.55
CA VAL A 83 4.74 10.18 13.77
C VAL A 83 4.69 11.42 14.63
N SER A 84 3.49 11.84 15.06
CA SER A 84 3.39 12.96 15.99
C SER A 84 3.45 12.42 17.40
N ILE A 85 4.48 12.84 18.12
CA ILE A 85 4.80 12.38 19.48
C ILE A 85 3.83 12.98 20.51
N ASP A 86 3.18 14.09 20.15
CA ASP A 86 2.26 14.82 21.04
C ASP A 86 0.84 14.27 20.86
N GLY A 87 0.45 13.38 21.77
CA GLY A 87 -0.80 12.61 21.84
C GLY A 87 -2.12 13.39 21.93
N ILE A 88 -2.28 14.44 21.14
CA ILE A 88 -3.52 15.22 21.00
C ILE A 88 -4.43 14.62 19.91
N ASP A 89 -3.88 13.80 19.02
CA ASP A 89 -4.59 13.22 17.89
C ASP A 89 -4.66 11.69 18.06
N ILE A 90 -5.86 11.18 18.34
CA ILE A 90 -6.12 9.76 18.66
C ILE A 90 -5.78 8.85 17.46
N LEU A 91 -5.73 9.41 16.25
CA LEU A 91 -5.27 8.76 15.01
C LEU A 91 -3.74 8.53 14.94
N ARG A 92 -2.97 8.92 15.98
CA ARG A 92 -1.50 8.96 15.93
C ARG A 92 -0.76 8.10 16.94
N ARG A 93 -1.42 7.16 17.62
CA ARG A 93 -0.66 6.06 18.24
C ARG A 93 -0.19 5.12 17.14
N ALA A 94 0.89 5.53 16.48
CA ALA A 94 1.59 4.68 15.55
C ALA A 94 2.25 3.55 16.35
N ILE A 95 2.12 2.34 15.82
CA ILE A 95 2.81 1.17 16.34
C ILE A 95 4.02 0.86 15.48
N GLU A 96 4.94 0.10 16.03
CA GLU A 96 6.09 -0.41 15.29
C GLU A 96 5.62 -1.47 14.28
N LEU A 97 6.32 -1.58 13.14
CA LEU A 97 6.01 -2.59 12.13
C LEU A 97 6.04 -4.02 12.68
N SER A 98 6.92 -4.31 13.64
CA SER A 98 6.99 -5.63 14.30
C SER A 98 5.72 -5.93 15.10
N GLU A 99 5.20 -4.95 15.82
CA GLU A 99 3.94 -5.08 16.56
C GLU A 99 2.75 -5.28 15.60
N PHE A 100 2.72 -4.52 14.50
CA PHE A 100 1.71 -4.74 13.46
C PHE A 100 1.78 -6.16 12.89
N ALA A 101 2.97 -6.65 12.58
CA ALA A 101 3.17 -8.00 12.05
C ALA A 101 2.60 -9.07 13.00
N ASP A 102 2.86 -8.94 14.30
CA ASP A 102 2.32 -9.84 15.33
C ASP A 102 0.78 -9.78 15.40
N ILE A 103 0.19 -8.59 15.37
CA ILE A 103 -1.28 -8.42 15.35
C ILE A 103 -1.89 -9.02 14.08
N ALA A 104 -1.26 -8.76 12.93
CA ALA A 104 -1.74 -9.17 11.62
C ALA A 104 -1.83 -10.70 11.48
N THR A 105 -1.04 -11.47 12.25
CA THR A 105 -1.14 -12.95 12.28
C THR A 105 -2.52 -13.49 12.67
N ARG A 106 -3.37 -12.66 13.31
CA ARG A 106 -4.73 -13.03 13.73
C ARG A 106 -5.78 -12.84 12.65
N TYR A 107 -5.41 -12.27 11.50
CA TYR A 107 -6.32 -11.92 10.42
C TYR A 107 -5.97 -12.67 9.14
N SER A 108 -7.00 -13.06 8.38
CA SER A 108 -6.83 -13.69 7.07
C SER A 108 -6.56 -12.68 5.97
N ASP A 109 -7.03 -11.44 6.10
CA ASP A 109 -7.03 -10.44 5.03
C ASP A 109 -6.39 -9.16 5.53
N ILE A 110 -5.16 -8.91 5.10
CA ILE A 110 -4.28 -7.87 5.62
C ILE A 110 -4.00 -6.88 4.49
N ALA A 111 -4.09 -5.59 4.78
CA ALA A 111 -3.64 -4.54 3.86
C ALA A 111 -2.54 -3.67 4.47
N VAL A 112 -1.53 -3.34 3.66
CA VAL A 112 -0.54 -2.31 3.98
C VAL A 112 -0.66 -1.19 2.95
N VAL A 113 -0.89 0.03 3.43
CA VAL A 113 -1.24 1.20 2.62
C VAL A 113 -0.09 2.19 2.60
N PHE A 114 0.40 2.47 1.40
CA PHE A 114 1.43 3.44 1.11
C PHE A 114 0.85 4.64 0.37
N GLY A 115 1.34 5.83 0.68
CA GLY A 115 0.91 7.07 0.05
C GLY A 115 1.80 7.50 -1.11
N ARG A 116 1.57 8.74 -1.54
CA ARG A 116 2.33 9.43 -2.58
C ARG A 116 3.77 9.64 -2.14
N GLU A 117 4.72 9.58 -3.05
CA GLU A 117 6.13 9.77 -2.73
C GLU A 117 6.45 11.17 -2.20
N SER A 118 5.78 12.19 -2.75
CA SER A 118 6.01 13.59 -2.41
C SER A 118 5.38 14.01 -1.07
N VAL A 119 4.17 13.54 -0.78
CA VAL A 119 3.34 14.06 0.33
C VAL A 119 2.76 12.98 1.25
N GLY A 120 2.97 11.70 0.94
CA GLY A 120 2.43 10.59 1.71
C GLY A 120 0.91 10.44 1.60
N LEU A 121 0.32 9.91 2.67
CA LEU A 121 -1.12 9.75 2.84
C LEU A 121 -1.71 11.02 3.46
N THR A 122 -2.88 11.43 2.98
CA THR A 122 -3.67 12.47 3.61
C THR A 122 -4.26 11.99 4.94
N ARG A 123 -4.68 12.92 5.80
CA ARG A 123 -5.36 12.55 7.05
C ARG A 123 -6.64 11.75 6.84
N ASP A 124 -7.39 12.08 5.78
CA ASP A 124 -8.59 11.32 5.40
C ASP A 124 -8.24 9.88 5.04
N GLU A 125 -7.20 9.68 4.22
CA GLU A 125 -6.70 8.35 3.86
C GLU A 125 -6.19 7.58 5.09
N ILE A 126 -5.47 8.23 6.01
CA ILE A 126 -5.01 7.62 7.27
C ILE A 126 -6.19 7.17 8.14
N SER A 127 -7.24 8.00 8.23
CA SER A 127 -8.43 7.70 9.06
C SER A 127 -9.24 6.49 8.59
N LYS A 128 -8.97 5.99 7.38
CA LYS A 128 -9.61 4.80 6.80
C LYS A 128 -8.87 3.50 7.12
N CYS A 129 -7.67 3.58 7.70
CA CYS A 129 -6.92 2.43 8.18
C CYS A 129 -7.24 2.13 9.64
N ASP A 130 -7.08 0.87 10.05
CA ASP A 130 -7.24 0.44 11.44
C ASP A 130 -6.07 0.91 12.31
N LEU A 131 -4.86 0.91 11.73
CA LEU A 131 -3.62 1.22 12.43
C LEU A 131 -2.73 2.14 11.61
N LEU A 132 -1.93 2.93 12.32
CA LEU A 132 -0.83 3.70 11.78
C LEU A 132 0.48 2.98 12.14
N VAL A 133 1.38 2.83 11.17
CA VAL A 133 2.66 2.13 11.34
C VAL A 133 3.82 3.04 10.91
N HIS A 134 4.93 2.94 11.63
CA HIS A 134 6.18 3.65 11.35
C HIS A 134 7.39 2.72 11.33
#